data_AF-A0AAE0E132-F1
#
_entry.id   AF-A0AAE0E132-F1
#
_cell.length_a   1.000
_cell.length_b   1.000
_cell.length_c   1.000
_cell.angle_alpha   90.00
_cell.angle_beta   90.00
_cell.angle_gamma   90.00
#
_symmetry.space_group_name_H-M   'P 1'
#
loop_
_entity.id
_entity.type
_entity.pdbx_description
1 polymer ?
#
loop_
_entity_poly.entity_id
_entity_poly.type
_entity_poly.pdbx_seq_one_letter_code
_entity_poly.pdbx_strand_id
1 'polypeptide(L)'
;MNTFKFNVDGSVRGNPRQAGIGGVLRDSNGNVVCPFSYFVGTMDSNAVEITAIHTAIEICSSAPSHYGQVVSIVSDSKMAVSWINNEDFGSLEQVRMISFIRVQLKSLDGLKVVHTSRMFNSFVDNLAKMGSGSNGDFLHWM
;
A
#
# COMPACT_ATOMS: atom_id res chain seq x y z
N MET A 1 6.60 -11.99 19.35
CA MET A 1 6.92 -11.54 17.99
C MET A 1 6.25 -10.18 17.78
N ASN A 2 7.03 -9.15 17.45
CA ASN A 2 6.43 -7.86 17.10
C ASN A 2 5.72 -8.03 15.75
N THR A 3 4.45 -7.64 15.70
CA THR A 3 3.65 -7.67 14.49
C THR A 3 3.48 -6.24 14.02
N PHE A 4 3.80 -5.98 12.77
CA PHE A 4 3.63 -4.66 12.17
C PHE A 4 2.39 -4.64 11.27
N LYS A 5 1.75 -3.49 11.21
CA LYS A 5 0.64 -3.23 10.30
C LYS A 5 0.97 -2.03 9.43
N PHE A 6 0.93 -2.23 8.13
CA PHE A 6 1.14 -1.17 7.15
C PHE A 6 -0.18 -0.86 6.46
N ASN A 7 -0.90 0.12 6.98
CA ASN A 7 -2.13 0.58 6.35
C ASN A 7 -1.78 1.40 5.11
N VAL A 8 -2.44 1.12 3.98
CA VAL A 8 -2.21 1.79 2.69
C VAL A 8 -3.53 2.20 2.05
N ASP A 9 -3.49 3.24 1.21
CA ASP A 9 -4.63 3.70 0.42
C ASP A 9 -4.17 4.43 -0.84
N GLY A 10 -5.06 4.49 -1.83
CA GLY A 10 -4.87 5.21 -3.09
C GLY A 10 -5.99 6.21 -3.36
N SER A 11 -5.62 7.41 -3.83
CA SER A 11 -6.57 8.49 -4.15
C SER A 11 -6.38 8.94 -5.59
N VAL A 12 -7.48 9.02 -6.34
CA VAL A 12 -7.52 9.59 -7.69
C VAL A 12 -8.47 10.79 -7.71
N ARG A 13 -8.02 11.92 -8.26
CA ARG A 13 -8.77 13.18 -8.30
C ARG A 13 -8.60 13.92 -9.62
N GLY A 14 -9.60 14.74 -9.95
CA GLY A 14 -9.53 15.69 -11.06
C GLY A 14 -9.61 15.08 -12.47
N ASN A 15 -9.38 15.95 -13.45
CA ASN A 15 -9.24 15.62 -14.87
C ASN A 15 -8.07 16.46 -15.44
N PRO A 16 -6.91 15.88 -15.77
CA PRO A 16 -6.61 14.44 -15.79
C PRO A 16 -6.61 13.83 -14.37
N ARG A 17 -6.80 12.50 -14.31
CA ARG A 17 -6.97 11.70 -13.09
C ARG A 17 -5.69 11.62 -12.26
N GLN A 18 -5.29 12.73 -11.63
CA GLN A 18 -4.14 12.83 -10.75
C GLN A 18 -4.26 11.86 -9.59
N ALA A 19 -3.22 11.07 -9.39
CA ALA A 19 -3.22 9.96 -8.45
C ALA A 19 -2.12 10.10 -7.41
N GLY A 20 -2.47 9.80 -6.17
CA GLY A 20 -1.56 9.72 -5.05
C GLY A 20 -1.80 8.46 -4.24
N ILE A 21 -0.75 8.00 -3.57
CA ILE A 21 -0.78 6.88 -2.64
C ILE A 21 -0.28 7.34 -1.28
N GLY A 22 -0.73 6.67 -0.23
CA GLY A 22 -0.29 6.93 1.12
C GLY A 22 -0.26 5.67 1.95
N GLY A 23 0.52 5.71 3.01
CA GLY A 23 0.55 4.60 3.96
C GLY A 23 1.14 4.97 5.30
N VAL A 24 0.86 4.14 6.30
CA VAL A 24 1.44 4.25 7.63
C VAL A 24 1.77 2.87 8.19
N LEU A 25 3.06 2.64 8.43
CA LEU A 25 3.55 1.50 9.17
C LEU A 25 3.43 1.78 10.66
N ARG A 26 2.85 0.83 11.40
CA ARG A 26 2.73 0.88 12.85
C ARG A 26 3.27 -0.39 13.51
N ASP A 27 3.85 -0.23 14.68
CA ASP A 27 4.25 -1.33 15.54
C ASP A 27 3.03 -1.97 16.25
N SER A 28 3.27 -2.98 17.08
CA SER A 28 2.23 -3.68 17.83
C SER A 28 1.56 -2.82 18.91
N ASN A 29 2.18 -1.71 19.32
CA ASN A 29 1.62 -0.75 20.28
C ASN A 29 0.80 0.34 19.58
N GLY A 30 0.75 0.34 18.24
CA GLY A 30 0.07 1.34 17.44
C GLY A 30 0.90 2.61 17.18
N ASN A 31 2.16 2.63 17.63
CA ASN A 31 3.06 3.74 17.37
C ASN A 31 3.36 3.79 15.88
N VAL A 32 3.44 5.01 15.33
CA VAL A 32 3.84 5.17 13.94
C VAL A 32 5.34 4.95 13.82
N VAL A 33 5.72 4.13 12.86
CA VAL A 33 7.11 3.78 12.55
C VAL A 33 7.51 4.44 11.23
N CYS A 34 6.63 4.41 10.24
CA CYS A 34 6.95 4.94 8.92
C CYS A 34 5.69 5.38 8.15
N PRO A 35 5.36 6.69 8.09
CA PRO A 35 4.38 7.20 7.16
C PRO A 35 5.00 7.53 5.80
N PHE A 36 4.20 7.41 4.74
CA PHE A 36 4.54 7.90 3.41
C PHE A 36 3.34 8.51 2.70
N SER A 37 3.63 9.35 1.72
CA SER A 37 2.68 9.93 0.78
C SER A 37 3.42 10.23 -0.51
N TYR A 38 2.92 9.75 -1.66
CA TYR A 38 3.56 9.95 -2.96
C TYR A 38 2.56 10.32 -4.04
N PHE A 39 2.97 11.18 -4.96
CA PHE A 39 2.33 11.39 -6.25
C PHE A 39 2.77 10.31 -7.24
N VAL A 40 1.82 9.65 -7.89
CA VAL A 40 2.09 8.52 -8.80
C VAL A 40 1.60 8.79 -10.22
N GLY A 41 1.41 10.06 -10.58
CA GLY A 41 1.03 10.46 -11.93
C GLY A 41 -0.46 10.37 -12.17
N THR A 42 -0.87 9.74 -13.28
CA THR A 42 -2.27 9.57 -13.67
C THR A 42 -2.60 8.10 -13.82
N MET A 43 -3.63 7.63 -13.12
CA MET A 43 -4.05 6.23 -13.15
C MET A 43 -5.53 6.05 -12.77
N ASP A 44 -6.04 4.85 -12.94
CA ASP A 44 -7.38 4.49 -12.48
C ASP A 44 -7.42 4.12 -10.99
N SER A 45 -8.64 4.06 -10.44
CA SER A 45 -8.89 3.82 -9.01
C SER A 45 -8.42 2.43 -8.53
N ASN A 46 -8.47 1.41 -9.38
CA ASN A 46 -7.96 0.09 -9.02
C ASN A 46 -6.43 0.05 -9.13
N ALA A 47 -5.86 0.68 -10.15
CA ALA A 47 -4.41 0.78 -10.32
C ALA A 47 -3.73 1.51 -9.15
N VAL A 48 -4.34 2.59 -8.61
CA VAL A 48 -3.76 3.32 -7.47
C VAL A 48 -3.72 2.51 -6.19
N GLU A 49 -4.73 1.68 -5.95
CA GLU A 49 -4.81 0.81 -4.78
C GLU A 49 -3.74 -0.30 -4.83
N ILE A 50 -3.58 -0.92 -5.99
CA ILE A 50 -2.55 -1.94 -6.22
C ILE A 50 -1.15 -1.32 -6.09
N THR A 51 -0.96 -0.11 -6.64
CA THR A 51 0.29 0.65 -6.50
C THR A 51 0.60 0.96 -5.04
N ALA A 52 -0.38 1.37 -4.24
CA ALA A 52 -0.19 1.64 -2.81
C ALA A 52 0.28 0.39 -2.04
N ILE A 53 -0.31 -0.78 -2.34
CA ILE A 53 0.11 -2.06 -1.75
C ILE A 53 1.53 -2.42 -2.18
N HIS A 54 1.83 -2.32 -3.47
CA HIS A 54 3.15 -2.60 -4.01
C HIS A 54 4.24 -1.74 -3.35
N THR A 55 4.01 -0.44 -3.26
CA THR A 55 4.96 0.49 -2.62
C THR A 55 5.21 0.14 -1.16
N ALA A 56 4.19 -0.27 -0.40
CA ALA A 56 4.42 -0.73 0.98
C ALA A 56 5.26 -2.02 1.06
N ILE A 57 5.11 -2.95 0.11
CA ILE A 57 5.98 -4.14 0.00
C ILE A 57 7.43 -3.71 -0.25
N GLU A 58 7.67 -2.78 -1.17
CA GLU A 58 9.01 -2.27 -1.48
C GLU A 58 9.65 -1.56 -0.27
N ILE A 59 8.88 -0.73 0.44
CA ILE A 59 9.33 -0.05 1.66
C ILE A 59 9.69 -1.09 2.74
N CYS A 60 8.89 -2.14 2.93
CA CYS A 60 9.21 -3.20 3.90
C CYS A 60 10.46 -3.98 3.50
N SER A 61 10.60 -4.29 2.21
CA SER A 61 11.70 -5.10 1.68
C SER A 61 13.04 -4.38 1.70
N SER A 62 13.03 -3.04 1.65
CA SER A 62 14.22 -2.20 1.64
C SER A 62 14.75 -1.84 3.04
N ALA A 63 14.04 -2.19 4.11
CA ALA A 63 14.41 -1.83 5.49
C ALA A 63 15.09 -3.01 6.24
N PRO A 64 16.42 -3.01 6.41
CA PRO A 64 17.15 -4.14 6.98
C PRO A 64 16.76 -4.45 8.44
N SER A 65 16.33 -3.44 9.20
CA SER A 65 15.89 -3.55 10.60
C SER A 65 14.58 -4.35 10.77
N HIS A 66 13.86 -4.62 9.69
CA HIS A 66 12.58 -5.31 9.71
C HIS A 66 12.60 -6.65 8.97
N TYR A 67 13.77 -7.09 8.52
CA TYR A 67 13.95 -8.39 7.87
C TYR A 67 13.53 -9.53 8.81
N GLY A 68 12.60 -10.38 8.36
CA GLY A 68 12.05 -11.50 9.15
C GLY A 68 10.93 -11.13 10.13
N GLN A 69 10.44 -9.89 10.14
CA GLN A 69 9.27 -9.51 10.94
C GLN A 69 7.96 -9.77 10.19
N VAL A 70 6.91 -10.12 10.93
CA VAL A 70 5.57 -10.32 10.33
C VAL A 70 4.92 -8.97 10.09
N VAL A 71 4.71 -8.63 8.82
CA VAL A 71 4.08 -7.39 8.39
C VAL A 71 2.75 -7.70 7.69
N SER A 72 1.68 -7.12 8.20
CA SER A 72 0.37 -7.14 7.53
C SER A 72 0.21 -5.85 6.74
N ILE A 73 0.19 -5.91 5.42
CA ILE A 73 -0.20 -4.78 4.57
C ILE A 73 -1.72 -4.75 4.53
N VAL A 74 -2.30 -3.63 4.95
CA VAL A 74 -3.73 -3.49 5.20
C VAL A 74 -4.31 -2.47 4.21
N SER A 75 -5.21 -2.90 3.35
CA SER A 75 -5.92 -2.02 2.40
C SER A 75 -7.43 -2.13 2.63
N ASP A 76 -8.18 -1.08 2.32
CA ASP A 76 -9.65 -1.13 2.32
C ASP A 76 -10.28 -1.48 0.95
N SER A 77 -9.43 -1.62 -0.08
CA SER A 77 -9.85 -2.10 -1.40
C SER A 77 -10.01 -3.62 -1.41
N LYS A 78 -11.24 -4.10 -1.19
CA LYS A 78 -11.60 -5.53 -1.31
C LYS A 78 -11.12 -6.14 -2.62
N MET A 79 -11.24 -5.40 -3.72
CA MET A 79 -10.87 -5.88 -5.05
C MET A 79 -9.35 -6.06 -5.16
N ALA A 80 -8.56 -5.05 -4.78
CA ALA A 80 -7.09 -5.14 -4.83
C ALA A 80 -6.58 -6.28 -3.94
N VAL A 81 -7.10 -6.40 -2.71
CA VAL A 81 -6.74 -7.50 -1.79
C VAL A 81 -7.14 -8.86 -2.39
N SER A 82 -8.34 -8.97 -2.96
CA SER A 82 -8.80 -10.22 -3.58
C SER A 82 -7.92 -10.63 -4.75
N TRP A 83 -7.60 -9.71 -5.66
CA TRP A 83 -6.74 -10.01 -6.81
C TRP A 83 -5.31 -10.36 -6.40
N ILE A 84 -4.78 -9.77 -5.33
CA ILE A 84 -3.43 -10.11 -4.87
C ILE A 84 -3.40 -11.51 -4.24
N ASN A 85 -4.44 -11.88 -3.48
CA ASN A 85 -4.44 -13.12 -2.71
C ASN A 85 -4.99 -14.35 -3.45
N ASN A 86 -5.79 -14.16 -4.51
CA ASN A 86 -6.44 -15.25 -5.26
C ASN A 86 -5.82 -15.42 -6.66
N GLU A 87 -6.39 -16.29 -7.48
CA GLU A 87 -5.91 -16.52 -8.85
C GLU A 87 -6.38 -15.43 -9.83
N ASP A 88 -7.53 -14.80 -9.55
CA ASP A 88 -8.15 -13.77 -10.39
C ASP A 88 -7.33 -12.51 -10.54
N PHE A 89 -7.39 -11.91 -11.72
CA PHE A 89 -6.80 -10.61 -12.02
C PHE A 89 -7.89 -9.57 -12.30
N GLY A 90 -7.49 -8.30 -12.27
CA GLY A 90 -8.29 -7.22 -12.84
C GLY A 90 -8.21 -7.19 -14.36
N SER A 91 -8.15 -5.99 -14.92
CA SER A 91 -7.88 -5.78 -16.34
C SER A 91 -6.44 -6.17 -16.73
N LEU A 92 -6.18 -6.30 -18.03
CA LEU A 92 -4.86 -6.59 -18.59
C LEU A 92 -3.77 -5.65 -18.09
N GLU A 93 -4.11 -4.39 -17.79
CA GLU A 93 -3.18 -3.38 -17.26
C GLU A 93 -2.67 -3.78 -15.87
N GLN A 94 -3.53 -4.38 -15.04
CA GLN A 94 -3.23 -4.72 -13.65
C GLN A 94 -2.51 -6.07 -13.51
N VAL A 95 -2.61 -6.97 -14.50
CA VAL A 95 -2.03 -8.33 -14.47
C VAL A 95 -0.54 -8.32 -14.14
N ARG A 96 0.22 -7.41 -14.76
CA ARG A 96 1.69 -7.35 -14.57
C ARG A 96 2.05 -7.03 -13.13
N MET A 97 1.44 -5.98 -12.57
CA MET A 97 1.70 -5.53 -11.20
C MET A 97 1.25 -6.58 -10.17
N ILE A 98 0.05 -7.15 -10.35
CA ILE A 98 -0.46 -8.21 -9.48
C ILE A 98 0.46 -9.43 -9.49
N SER A 99 0.92 -9.85 -10.68
CA SER A 99 1.84 -10.99 -10.81
C SER A 99 3.16 -10.72 -10.09
N PHE A 100 3.70 -9.51 -10.23
CA PHE A 100 4.92 -9.10 -9.54
C PHE A 100 4.76 -9.12 -8.02
N ILE A 101 3.69 -8.53 -7.49
CA ILE A 101 3.35 -8.56 -6.06
C ILE A 101 3.25 -10.01 -5.55
N ARG A 102 2.54 -10.89 -6.27
CA ARG A 102 2.39 -12.30 -5.88
C ARG A 102 3.74 -13.03 -5.80
N VAL A 103 4.68 -12.72 -6.69
CA VAL A 103 6.04 -13.28 -6.64
C VAL A 103 6.80 -12.75 -5.42
N GLN A 104 6.73 -11.45 -5.15
CA GLN A 104 7.37 -10.86 -3.96
C GLN A 104 6.84 -11.45 -2.66
N LEU A 105 5.52 -11.57 -2.52
CA LEU A 105 4.88 -12.16 -1.33
C LEU A 105 5.29 -13.61 -1.09
N LYS A 106 5.56 -14.39 -2.15
CA LYS A 106 6.09 -15.76 -2.01
C LYS A 106 7.56 -15.80 -1.59
N SER A 107 8.34 -14.78 -1.94
CA SER A 107 9.77 -14.70 -1.62
C SER A 107 10.06 -14.11 -0.23
N LEU A 108 9.09 -13.39 0.35
CA LEU A 108 9.26 -12.66 1.60
C LEU A 108 8.42 -13.31 2.71
N ASP A 109 9.06 -14.20 3.47
CA ASP A 109 8.42 -14.82 4.63
C ASP A 109 7.95 -13.76 5.63
N GLY A 110 6.67 -13.83 6.02
CA GLY A 110 6.06 -12.96 7.03
C GLY A 110 5.26 -11.77 6.47
N LEU A 111 5.24 -11.53 5.16
CA LEU A 111 4.39 -10.52 4.53
C LEU A 111 3.02 -11.10 4.14
N LYS A 112 1.95 -10.38 4.47
CA LYS A 112 0.58 -10.73 4.06
C LYS A 112 -0.24 -9.49 3.73
N VAL A 113 -1.10 -9.60 2.73
CA VAL A 113 -2.04 -8.54 2.33
C VAL A 113 -3.42 -8.88 2.88
N VAL A 114 -4.01 -7.97 3.66
CA VAL A 114 -5.29 -8.17 4.34
C VAL A 114 -6.24 -6.99 4.12
N HIS A 115 -7.53 -7.29 4.10
CA HIS A 115 -8.56 -6.27 3.93
C HIS A 115 -9.01 -5.70 5.28
N THR A 116 -9.24 -4.38 5.36
CA THR A 116 -9.89 -3.70 6.48
C THR A 116 -11.09 -2.87 6.04
N SER A 117 -11.96 -2.50 6.97
CA SER A 117 -13.01 -1.52 6.68
C SER A 117 -12.43 -0.10 6.54
N ARG A 118 -12.95 0.68 5.59
CA ARG A 118 -12.61 2.10 5.36
C ARG A 118 -12.61 2.96 6.63
N MET A 119 -13.49 2.67 7.59
CA MET A 119 -13.55 3.41 8.87
C MET A 119 -12.22 3.37 9.63
N PHE A 120 -11.43 2.31 9.46
CA PHE A 120 -10.13 2.15 10.11
C PHE A 120 -8.95 2.63 9.26
N ASN A 121 -9.21 3.22 8.08
CA ASN A 121 -8.18 3.64 7.13
C ASN A 121 -8.19 5.16 6.83
N SER A 122 -9.03 5.94 7.53
CA SER A 122 -9.23 7.38 7.28
C SER A 122 -7.96 8.22 7.38
N PHE A 123 -7.02 7.86 8.26
CA PHE A 123 -5.73 8.53 8.34
C PHE A 123 -4.94 8.38 7.03
N VAL A 124 -4.98 7.20 6.43
CA VAL A 124 -4.21 6.88 5.22
C VAL A 124 -4.87 7.43 3.96
N ASP A 125 -6.19 7.48 3.92
CA ASP A 125 -6.94 8.20 2.89
C ASP A 125 -6.50 9.67 2.80
N ASN A 126 -6.25 10.34 3.92
CA ASN A 126 -5.71 11.70 3.91
C ASN A 126 -4.27 11.75 3.36
N LEU A 127 -3.42 10.77 3.68
CA LEU A 127 -2.07 10.67 3.12
C LEU A 127 -2.10 10.45 1.61
N ALA A 128 -2.99 9.59 1.10
CA ALA A 128 -3.14 9.35 -0.32
C ALA A 128 -3.65 10.61 -1.05
N LYS A 129 -4.61 11.32 -0.44
CA LYS A 129 -5.12 12.61 -0.97
C LYS A 129 -4.05 13.69 -1.00
N MET A 130 -3.19 13.77 0.01
CA MET A 130 -2.04 14.67 0.01
C MET A 130 -1.11 14.36 -1.17
N GLY A 131 -0.79 13.08 -1.40
CA GLY A 131 0.09 12.64 -2.49
C GLY A 131 -0.48 13.00 -3.86
N SER A 132 -1.80 13.04 -4.02
CA SER A 132 -2.42 13.42 -5.30
C SER A 132 -2.17 14.89 -5.71
N GLY A 133 -1.67 15.73 -4.79
CA GLY A 133 -1.39 17.15 -5.00
C GLY A 133 -0.04 17.50 -5.62
N SER A 134 0.79 16.53 -6.02
CA SER A 134 2.10 16.70 -6.71
C SER A 134 3.23 17.44 -5.96
N ASN A 135 3.00 17.96 -4.75
CA ASN A 135 3.93 18.88 -4.06
C ASN A 135 4.34 18.43 -2.64
N GLY A 136 4.51 17.13 -2.39
CA GLY A 136 4.77 16.69 -1.02
C GLY A 136 5.13 15.21 -0.84
N ASP A 137 5.88 14.64 -1.78
CA ASP A 137 6.34 13.26 -1.64
C ASP A 137 7.23 13.10 -0.40
N PHE A 138 6.89 12.16 0.48
CA PHE A 138 7.70 11.86 1.64
C PHE A 138 7.62 10.41 2.07
N LEU A 139 8.69 9.98 2.74
CA LEU A 139 8.81 8.75 3.51
C LEU A 139 9.70 9.08 4.71
N HIS A 140 9.26 8.73 5.92
CA HIS A 140 10.00 9.10 7.11
C HIS A 140 10.05 7.95 8.11
N TRP A 141 11.24 7.46 8.44
CA TRP A 141 11.42 6.46 9.51
C TRP A 141 11.60 7.16 10.85
N MET A 142 10.81 6.77 11.85
CA MET A 142 10.88 7.26 13.24
C MET A 142 11.75 6.38 14.13
#